data_AF-A0AAW0VVN2-F1
#
_entry.id   AF-A0AAW0VVN2-F1
#
_cell.length_a   1.000
_cell.length_b   1.000
_cell.length_c   1.000
_cell.angle_alpha   90.00
_cell.angle_beta   90.00
_cell.angle_gamma   90.00
#
_symmetry.space_group_name_H-M   'P 1'
#
loop_
_entity.id
_entity.type
_entity.pdbx_description
1 polymer ?
#
loop_
_entity_poly.entity_id
_entity_poly.type
_entity_poly.pdbx_seq_one_letter_code
_entity_poly.pdbx_strand_id
1 'polypeptide(L)'
;KLQPDASEMTESLEPVFCALLNVSSCQVSETSKTFVVTLYNPLARPRQYFARISVPDNVGYKVTDYMGNAVEAQLVPLPQALIALPGRNSTAKYDLVFIAENIPPLGFLQFHVQSTGNIRIHKQQRSTIHALHHTKDIHIINENLAVGLDDTTGLLKSIGVVTPEGMKEIKVHQTFLWYAGMSGDNSQEEKRASGAYIFRPNGTFAHPVSTFTNTSVIQGSLVTEIHQVWSPWVSQVTRLYTGQLHVQMEWLVGPIPIEDGVGKEVVSRVVWEDTPTNGTFYTDSNGREILKRVRDFRST
;
A
#
# COMPACT_ATOMS: atom_id res chain seq x y z
N LYS A 1 -13.58 -1.28 -13.77
CA LYS A 1 -14.64 -0.33 -14.21
C LYS A 1 -15.82 -0.50 -13.28
N LEU A 2 -16.53 0.59 -12.97
CA LEU A 2 -17.70 0.60 -12.10
C LEU A 2 -18.88 1.16 -12.89
N GLN A 3 -20.05 0.55 -12.74
CA GLN A 3 -21.29 0.97 -13.40
C GLN A 3 -22.40 1.07 -12.34
N PRO A 4 -23.22 2.13 -12.30
CA PRO A 4 -24.43 2.13 -11.47
C PRO A 4 -25.40 1.02 -11.92
N ASP A 5 -26.30 0.57 -11.04
CA ASP A 5 -27.31 -0.44 -11.41
C ASP A 5 -28.48 0.17 -12.20
N ALA A 6 -29.02 -0.61 -13.15
CA ALA A 6 -30.02 -0.22 -14.15
C ALA A 6 -31.45 -0.06 -13.59
N SER A 7 -31.68 -0.37 -12.32
CA SER A 7 -33.02 -0.50 -11.75
C SER A 7 -33.70 0.84 -11.41
N GLU A 8 -33.00 1.98 -11.49
CA GLU A 8 -33.56 3.30 -11.14
C GLU A 8 -33.28 4.47 -12.12
N MET A 9 -32.67 4.27 -13.31
CA MET A 9 -32.39 5.42 -14.23
C MET A 9 -32.56 5.11 -15.73
N THR A 10 -33.24 6.02 -16.44
CA THR A 10 -33.45 6.07 -17.89
C THR A 10 -32.24 6.59 -18.69
N GLU A 11 -31.03 6.44 -18.17
CA GLU A 11 -29.80 6.99 -18.77
C GLU A 11 -28.80 5.87 -19.07
N SER A 12 -28.08 5.97 -20.19
CA SER A 12 -27.14 4.96 -20.65
C SER A 12 -26.09 4.63 -19.58
N LEU A 13 -25.97 3.35 -19.23
CA LEU A 13 -25.01 2.83 -18.25
C LEU A 13 -23.58 2.84 -18.77
N GLU A 14 -23.00 4.04 -18.89
CA GLU A 14 -21.62 4.15 -19.30
C GLU A 14 -20.69 3.65 -18.18
N PRO A 15 -19.76 2.73 -18.50
CA PRO A 15 -18.79 2.26 -17.53
C PRO A 15 -17.82 3.37 -17.14
N VAL A 16 -17.78 3.70 -15.85
CA VAL A 16 -16.83 4.66 -15.29
C VAL A 16 -15.55 3.94 -14.90
N PHE A 17 -14.42 4.53 -15.28
CA PHE A 17 -13.12 4.10 -14.78
C PHE A 17 -12.68 5.02 -13.64
N CYS A 18 -12.63 4.50 -12.42
CA CYS A 18 -12.13 5.26 -11.27
C CYS A 18 -10.60 5.31 -11.29
N ALA A 19 -10.06 6.32 -11.96
CA ALA A 19 -8.62 6.53 -12.10
C ALA A 19 -7.93 7.06 -10.83
N LEU A 20 -8.70 7.52 -9.83
CA LEU A 20 -8.22 8.18 -8.62
C LEU A 20 -8.30 7.28 -7.37
N LEU A 21 -8.22 5.96 -7.54
CA LEU A 21 -8.21 5.01 -6.41
C LEU A 21 -6.94 5.13 -5.55
N ASN A 22 -5.84 5.67 -6.09
CA ASN A 22 -4.63 5.97 -5.31
C ASN A 22 -4.85 7.06 -4.23
N VAL A 23 -5.85 7.93 -4.41
CA VAL A 23 -6.29 8.92 -3.41
C VAL A 23 -7.64 8.55 -2.79
N SER A 24 -8.02 7.27 -2.90
CA SER A 24 -9.28 6.70 -2.45
C SER A 24 -10.49 7.54 -2.85
N SER A 25 -10.59 7.85 -4.15
CA SER A 25 -11.65 8.68 -4.73
C SER A 25 -12.31 7.95 -5.91
N CYS A 26 -13.62 7.74 -5.81
CA CYS A 26 -14.41 7.09 -6.85
C CYS A 26 -15.89 7.45 -6.71
N GLN A 27 -16.36 8.39 -7.52
CA GLN A 27 -17.71 8.95 -7.39
C GLN A 27 -18.81 7.87 -7.38
N VAL A 28 -18.75 6.88 -8.28
CA VAL A 28 -19.78 5.84 -8.39
C VAL A 28 -19.93 5.03 -7.11
N SER A 29 -18.83 4.61 -6.48
CA SER A 29 -18.90 3.83 -5.24
C SER A 29 -19.19 4.67 -4.00
N GLU A 30 -19.06 6.00 -4.12
CA GLU A 30 -19.36 6.95 -3.04
C GLU A 30 -20.83 7.41 -3.04
N THR A 31 -21.47 7.51 -4.21
CA THR A 31 -22.83 8.05 -4.33
C THR A 31 -23.90 7.01 -4.62
N SER A 32 -23.56 5.92 -5.31
CA SER A 32 -24.55 4.93 -5.75
C SER A 32 -24.84 3.90 -4.66
N LYS A 33 -26.13 3.62 -4.43
CA LYS A 33 -26.54 2.56 -3.50
C LYS A 33 -26.22 1.16 -4.01
N THR A 34 -26.27 0.98 -5.33
CA THR A 34 -25.97 -0.28 -6.02
C THR A 34 -25.10 0.03 -7.23
N PHE A 35 -24.07 -0.79 -7.46
CA PHE A 35 -23.20 -0.69 -8.62
C PHE A 35 -22.56 -2.05 -8.96
N VAL A 36 -22.15 -2.20 -10.21
CA VAL A 36 -21.43 -3.36 -10.74
C VAL A 36 -19.95 -3.04 -10.83
N VAL A 37 -19.11 -3.90 -10.26
CA VAL A 37 -17.65 -3.89 -10.39
C VAL A 37 -17.27 -4.87 -11.51
N THR A 38 -16.71 -4.37 -12.60
CA THR A 38 -16.11 -5.20 -13.66
C THR A 38 -14.60 -5.19 -13.52
N LEU A 39 -14.02 -6.37 -13.31
CA LEU A 39 -12.57 -6.61 -13.19
C LEU A 39 -12.08 -7.35 -14.43
N TYR A 40 -11.25 -6.68 -15.23
CA TYR A 40 -10.63 -7.24 -16.43
C TYR A 40 -9.20 -7.70 -16.13
N ASN A 41 -8.86 -8.92 -16.53
CA ASN A 41 -7.52 -9.46 -16.46
C ASN A 41 -6.84 -9.36 -17.84
N PRO A 42 -5.87 -8.45 -18.01
CA PRO A 42 -5.15 -8.31 -19.27
C PRO A 42 -4.06 -9.39 -19.47
N LEU A 43 -3.83 -10.27 -18.50
CA LEU A 43 -2.81 -11.33 -18.61
C LEU A 43 -3.39 -12.57 -19.29
N ALA A 44 -2.53 -13.30 -19.99
CA ALA A 44 -2.86 -14.59 -20.64
C ALA A 44 -2.91 -15.78 -19.66
N ARG A 45 -3.07 -15.52 -18.35
CA ARG A 45 -3.18 -16.55 -17.30
C ARG A 45 -4.25 -16.17 -16.29
N PRO A 46 -4.91 -17.13 -15.63
CA PRO A 46 -5.86 -16.84 -14.56
C PRO A 46 -5.18 -16.04 -13.46
N ARG A 47 -5.94 -15.15 -12.82
CA ARG A 47 -5.41 -14.30 -11.74
C ARG A 47 -6.42 -14.19 -10.61
N GLN A 48 -5.93 -14.32 -9.39
CA GLN A 48 -6.61 -13.89 -8.18
C GLN A 48 -6.28 -12.42 -7.90
N TYR A 49 -7.26 -11.63 -7.50
CA TYR A 49 -7.08 -10.21 -7.22
C TYR A 49 -7.95 -9.75 -6.07
N PHE A 50 -7.37 -9.01 -5.12
CA PHE A 50 -8.13 -8.34 -4.07
C PHE A 50 -8.65 -7.01 -4.62
N ALA A 51 -9.93 -6.96 -4.94
CA ALA A 51 -10.59 -5.72 -5.34
C ALA A 51 -10.69 -4.81 -4.12
N ARG A 52 -10.34 -3.54 -4.30
CA ARG A 52 -10.34 -2.51 -3.25
C ARG A 52 -11.08 -1.30 -3.79
N ILE A 53 -12.25 -1.00 -3.21
CA ILE A 53 -13.16 0.03 -3.70
C ILE A 53 -13.45 1.02 -2.58
N SER A 54 -13.16 2.30 -2.81
CA SER A 54 -13.34 3.34 -1.79
C SER A 54 -14.81 3.66 -1.60
N VAL A 55 -15.27 3.62 -0.34
CA VAL A 55 -16.68 3.71 0.02
C VAL A 55 -16.90 4.59 1.27
N PRO A 56 -18.11 5.16 1.46
CA PRO A 56 -18.45 5.94 2.64
C PRO A 56 -18.49 5.12 3.93
N ASP A 57 -18.33 5.82 5.06
CA ASP A 57 -18.49 5.28 6.42
C ASP A 57 -19.91 5.51 6.94
N ASN A 58 -20.73 4.45 6.98
CA ASN A 58 -22.03 4.40 7.69
C ASN A 58 -22.89 3.17 7.34
N VAL A 59 -22.57 2.44 6.26
CA VAL A 59 -23.37 1.32 5.76
C VAL A 59 -22.53 0.05 5.59
N GLY A 60 -23.20 -1.11 5.62
CA GLY A 60 -22.59 -2.37 5.18
C GLY A 60 -22.74 -2.52 3.67
N TYR A 61 -22.03 -3.47 3.08
CA TYR A 61 -22.09 -3.74 1.64
C TYR A 61 -22.30 -5.23 1.38
N LYS A 62 -23.35 -5.59 0.65
CA LYS A 62 -23.51 -6.93 0.12
C LYS A 62 -22.76 -7.02 -1.20
N VAL A 63 -21.84 -7.96 -1.31
CA VAL A 63 -21.12 -8.26 -2.56
C VAL A 63 -21.59 -9.62 -3.05
N THR A 64 -22.00 -9.70 -4.31
CA THR A 64 -22.34 -10.97 -4.95
C THR A 64 -21.65 -11.13 -6.29
N ASP A 65 -21.32 -12.36 -6.67
CA ASP A 65 -20.80 -12.67 -8.00
C ASP A 65 -21.90 -12.62 -9.08
N TYR A 66 -21.55 -12.96 -10.31
CA TYR A 66 -22.47 -13.01 -11.45
C TYR A 66 -23.52 -14.14 -11.36
N MET A 67 -23.31 -15.13 -10.48
CA MET A 67 -24.25 -16.22 -10.22
C MET A 67 -25.18 -15.90 -9.04
N GLY A 68 -24.99 -14.76 -8.36
CA GLY A 68 -25.75 -14.35 -7.19
C GLY A 68 -25.24 -14.93 -5.87
N ASN A 69 -24.08 -15.60 -5.86
CA ASN A 69 -23.49 -16.10 -4.62
C ASN A 69 -22.90 -14.94 -3.83
N ALA A 70 -23.06 -14.98 -2.51
CA ALA A 70 -22.44 -14.00 -1.63
C ALA A 70 -20.92 -14.14 -1.61
N VAL A 71 -20.21 -13.02 -1.73
CA VAL A 71 -18.76 -12.93 -1.64
C VAL A 71 -18.41 -12.24 -0.34
N GLU A 72 -17.48 -12.84 0.42
CA GLU A 72 -16.97 -12.21 1.64
C GLU A 72 -16.31 -10.86 1.32
N ALA A 73 -16.59 -9.86 2.15
CA ALA A 73 -16.00 -8.54 2.01
C ALA A 73 -15.64 -7.95 3.37
N GLN A 74 -14.56 -7.18 3.38
CA GLN A 74 -13.99 -6.52 4.55
C GLN A 74 -13.97 -5.01 4.32
N LEU A 75 -14.32 -4.23 5.35
CA LEU A 75 -14.17 -2.79 5.38
C LEU A 75 -12.88 -2.42 6.11
N VAL A 76 -11.97 -1.78 5.39
CA VAL A 76 -10.67 -1.33 5.89
C VAL A 76 -10.68 0.20 6.01
N PRO A 77 -10.53 0.80 7.20
CA PRO A 77 -10.45 2.25 7.34
C PRO A 77 -9.29 2.83 6.53
N LEU A 78 -9.50 3.99 5.90
CA LEU A 78 -8.43 4.69 5.19
C LEU A 78 -7.41 5.28 6.18
N PRO A 79 -6.11 5.32 5.82
CA PRO A 79 -5.10 5.99 6.63
C PRO A 79 -5.43 7.48 6.78
N GLN A 80 -5.22 8.04 7.98
CA GLN A 80 -5.53 9.44 8.25
C GLN A 80 -4.77 10.41 7.32
N ALA A 81 -3.51 10.10 6.98
CA ALA A 81 -2.71 10.90 6.06
C ALA A 81 -3.32 10.95 4.63
N LEU A 82 -4.01 9.89 4.21
CA LEU A 82 -4.71 9.84 2.93
C LEU A 82 -6.02 10.65 2.98
N ILE A 83 -6.78 10.54 4.07
CA ILE A 83 -8.00 11.33 4.28
C ILE A 83 -7.67 12.82 4.28
N ALA A 84 -6.56 13.21 4.92
CA ALA A 84 -6.10 14.59 5.04
C ALA A 84 -5.30 15.09 3.82
N LEU A 85 -5.18 14.30 2.75
CA LEU A 85 -4.38 14.65 1.59
C LEU A 85 -4.93 15.94 0.94
N PRO A 86 -4.11 17.00 0.77
CA PRO A 86 -4.55 18.23 0.13
C PRO A 86 -5.06 17.99 -1.29
N GLY A 87 -6.20 18.58 -1.63
CA GLY A 87 -6.83 18.42 -2.95
C GLY A 87 -7.62 17.13 -3.13
N ARG A 88 -7.65 16.22 -2.13
CA ARG A 88 -8.53 15.05 -2.16
C ARG A 88 -9.99 15.49 -2.05
N ASN A 89 -10.76 15.25 -3.10
CA ASN A 89 -12.19 15.51 -3.14
C ASN A 89 -12.97 14.18 -3.11
N SER A 90 -13.10 13.61 -1.92
CA SER A 90 -13.80 12.33 -1.72
C SER A 90 -14.38 12.24 -0.31
N THR A 91 -15.56 11.63 -0.24
CA THR A 91 -16.29 11.29 1.00
C THR A 91 -15.93 9.91 1.54
N ALA A 92 -15.20 9.10 0.75
CA ALA A 92 -14.81 7.77 1.17
C ALA A 92 -13.94 7.82 2.43
N LYS A 93 -14.19 6.87 3.33
CA LYS A 93 -13.46 6.71 4.61
C LYS A 93 -13.00 5.28 4.84
N TYR A 94 -13.49 4.35 4.04
CA TYR A 94 -13.10 2.96 4.05
C TYR A 94 -12.83 2.49 2.62
N ASP A 95 -12.03 1.43 2.51
CA ASP A 95 -12.04 0.60 1.33
C ASP A 95 -12.81 -0.69 1.60
N LEU A 96 -13.74 -1.01 0.71
CA LEU A 96 -14.37 -2.32 0.62
C LEU A 96 -13.42 -3.26 -0.13
N VAL A 97 -12.92 -4.26 0.57
CA VAL A 97 -12.00 -5.28 0.07
C VAL A 97 -12.76 -6.60 -0.11
N PHE A 98 -12.66 -7.22 -1.27
CA PHE A 98 -13.13 -8.58 -1.52
C PHE A 98 -12.23 -9.29 -2.52
N ILE A 99 -12.26 -10.61 -2.52
CA ILE A 99 -11.42 -11.41 -3.39
C ILE A 99 -12.16 -11.77 -4.69
N ALA A 100 -11.52 -11.52 -5.82
CA ALA A 100 -11.95 -12.00 -7.13
C ALA A 100 -11.05 -13.17 -7.53
N GLU A 101 -11.56 -14.37 -7.34
CA GLU A 101 -10.84 -15.60 -7.67
C GLU A 101 -10.98 -15.95 -9.14
N ASN A 102 -9.94 -16.56 -9.71
CA ASN A 102 -9.96 -17.16 -11.04
C ASN A 102 -10.44 -16.21 -12.16
N ILE A 103 -10.03 -14.94 -12.14
CA ILE A 103 -10.35 -14.02 -13.25
C ILE A 103 -9.73 -14.60 -14.53
N PRO A 104 -10.53 -14.89 -15.57
CA PRO A 104 -10.05 -15.65 -16.72
C PRO A 104 -8.96 -14.91 -17.49
N PRO A 105 -8.06 -15.64 -18.19
CA PRO A 105 -7.09 -15.05 -19.11
C PRO A 105 -7.77 -14.14 -20.14
N LEU A 106 -7.25 -12.92 -20.33
CA LEU A 106 -7.79 -11.95 -21.29
C LEU A 106 -9.32 -11.74 -21.16
N GLY A 107 -9.87 -11.94 -19.96
CA GLY A 107 -11.30 -11.92 -19.70
C GLY A 107 -11.64 -11.10 -18.46
N PHE A 108 -12.90 -11.17 -18.03
CA PHE A 108 -13.37 -10.37 -16.89
C PHE A 108 -14.33 -11.14 -15.99
N LEU A 109 -14.47 -10.65 -14.76
CA LEU A 109 -15.53 -11.01 -13.82
C LEU A 109 -16.34 -9.77 -13.45
N GLN A 110 -17.61 -9.98 -13.12
CA GLN A 110 -18.52 -8.96 -12.63
C GLN A 110 -19.02 -9.30 -11.23
N PHE A 111 -19.10 -8.27 -10.39
CA PHE A 111 -19.62 -8.35 -9.03
C PHE A 111 -20.66 -7.26 -8.84
N HIS A 112 -21.76 -7.59 -8.18
CA HIS A 112 -22.77 -6.61 -7.76
C HIS A 112 -22.47 -6.20 -6.32
N VAL A 113 -22.42 -4.89 -6.09
CA VAL A 113 -22.23 -4.31 -4.76
C VAL A 113 -23.45 -3.49 -4.41
N GLN A 114 -24.06 -3.78 -3.26
CA GLN A 114 -25.23 -3.09 -2.76
C GLN A 114 -25.02 -2.63 -1.32
N SER A 115 -25.12 -1.33 -1.09
CA SER A 115 -25.15 -0.75 0.26
C SER A 115 -26.38 -1.23 1.04
N THR A 116 -26.21 -1.44 2.35
CA THR A 116 -27.28 -1.92 3.23
C THR A 116 -27.21 -1.27 4.61
N GLY A 117 -28.37 -0.86 5.12
CA GLY A 117 -28.53 -0.39 6.50
C GLY A 117 -28.49 -1.50 7.55
N ASN A 118 -28.21 -2.75 7.16
CA ASN A 118 -28.11 -3.86 8.10
C ASN A 118 -26.83 -3.73 8.96
N ILE A 119 -27.03 -3.33 10.22
CA ILE A 119 -25.96 -3.11 11.20
C ILE A 119 -25.13 -4.39 11.44
N ARG A 120 -25.71 -5.58 11.34
CA ARG A 120 -24.97 -6.84 11.54
C ARG A 120 -23.93 -7.04 10.44
N ILE A 121 -24.31 -6.82 9.19
CA ILE A 121 -23.38 -6.90 8.05
C ILE A 121 -22.26 -5.87 8.22
N HIS A 122 -22.62 -4.61 8.48
CA HIS A 122 -21.62 -3.55 8.68
C HIS A 122 -20.61 -3.89 9.81
N LYS A 123 -21.10 -4.41 10.95
CA LYS A 123 -20.22 -4.82 12.07
C LYS A 123 -19.34 -6.01 11.73
N GLN A 124 -19.84 -6.99 10.97
CA GLN A 124 -19.06 -8.16 10.56
C GLN A 124 -17.94 -7.81 9.58
N GLN A 125 -18.17 -6.83 8.70
CA GLN A 125 -17.19 -6.41 7.69
C GLN A 125 -16.09 -5.53 8.28
N ARG A 126 -16.38 -4.76 9.34
CA ARG A 126 -15.43 -3.80 9.90
C ARG A 126 -14.21 -4.50 10.46
N SER A 127 -13.03 -4.06 10.00
CA SER A 127 -11.74 -4.45 10.57
C SER A 127 -11.62 -3.97 12.01
N THR A 128 -10.96 -4.76 12.86
CA THR A 128 -10.58 -4.37 14.22
C THR A 128 -9.33 -3.51 14.18
N ILE A 129 -9.26 -2.51 15.06
CA ILE A 129 -8.13 -1.60 15.16
C ILE A 129 -7.43 -1.86 16.49
N HIS A 130 -6.15 -2.19 16.43
CA HIS A 130 -5.29 -2.41 17.58
C HIS A 130 -4.19 -1.34 17.59
N ALA A 131 -4.02 -0.68 18.74
CA ALA A 131 -2.86 0.17 18.98
C ALA A 131 -1.68 -0.70 19.46
N LEU A 132 -0.46 -0.20 19.26
CA LEU A 132 0.70 -0.78 19.93
C LEU A 132 0.55 -0.61 21.45
N HIS A 133 0.88 -1.65 22.21
CA HIS A 133 0.73 -1.66 23.67
C HIS A 133 2.08 -1.52 24.39
N HIS A 134 3.21 -1.47 23.69
CA HIS A 134 4.57 -1.30 24.22
C HIS A 134 4.96 -2.33 25.31
N THR A 135 4.44 -3.56 25.21
CA THR A 135 4.71 -4.66 26.12
C THR A 135 5.35 -5.88 25.43
N LYS A 136 5.10 -6.10 24.13
CA LYS A 136 5.63 -7.25 23.39
C LYS A 136 5.56 -7.01 21.89
N ASP A 137 6.64 -7.38 21.20
CA ASP A 137 6.71 -7.43 19.74
C ASP A 137 5.47 -8.07 19.10
N ILE A 138 5.03 -7.46 18.01
CA ILE A 138 3.81 -7.87 17.31
C ILE A 138 4.21 -8.67 16.08
N HIS A 139 3.63 -9.87 15.94
CA HIS A 139 3.73 -10.67 14.72
C HIS A 139 2.37 -10.68 14.04
N ILE A 140 2.31 -10.13 12.84
CA ILE A 140 1.14 -10.18 11.96
C ILE A 140 1.38 -11.29 10.95
N ILE A 141 0.44 -12.22 10.87
CA ILE A 141 0.64 -13.50 10.19
C ILE A 141 -0.52 -13.71 9.22
N ASN A 142 -0.22 -14.06 7.98
CA ASN A 142 -1.15 -14.75 7.08
C ASN A 142 -0.74 -16.24 6.98
N GLU A 143 -1.34 -16.98 6.06
CA GLU A 143 -1.13 -18.43 5.91
C GLU A 143 0.33 -18.79 5.54
N ASN A 144 1.08 -17.88 4.92
CA ASN A 144 2.39 -18.17 4.33
C ASN A 144 3.52 -17.27 4.83
N LEU A 145 3.21 -16.09 5.36
CA LEU A 145 4.13 -15.03 5.71
C LEU A 145 3.78 -14.43 7.07
N ALA A 146 4.82 -13.98 7.75
CA ALA A 146 4.73 -13.19 8.96
C ALA A 146 5.50 -11.88 8.80
N VAL A 147 5.01 -10.82 9.44
CA VAL A 147 5.72 -9.55 9.61
C VAL A 147 5.80 -9.26 11.10
N GLY A 148 7.04 -9.14 11.58
CA GLY A 148 7.35 -8.76 12.96
C GLY A 148 7.62 -7.26 13.06
N LEU A 149 6.97 -6.62 14.03
CA LEU A 149 7.20 -5.23 14.39
C LEU A 149 7.84 -5.14 15.77
N ASP A 150 8.79 -4.22 15.90
CA ASP A 150 9.27 -3.77 17.19
C ASP A 150 8.18 -2.96 17.89
N ASP A 151 7.67 -3.44 19.03
CA ASP A 151 6.51 -2.83 19.69
C ASP A 151 6.85 -1.49 20.37
N THR A 152 8.13 -1.15 20.54
CA THR A 152 8.54 0.15 21.11
C THR A 152 8.59 1.23 20.03
N THR A 153 9.18 0.92 18.89
CA THR A 153 9.41 1.87 17.79
C THR A 153 8.32 1.81 16.71
N GLY A 154 7.55 0.72 16.66
CA GLY A 154 6.60 0.41 15.60
C GLY A 154 7.22 0.10 14.25
N LEU A 155 8.54 -0.14 14.18
CA LEU A 155 9.28 -0.38 12.95
C LEU A 155 9.33 -1.86 12.57
N LEU A 156 9.51 -2.13 11.28
CA LEU A 156 9.76 -3.48 10.78
C LEU A 156 11.01 -4.06 11.42
N LYS A 157 10.87 -5.28 11.98
CA LYS A 157 11.93 -6.01 12.68
C LYS A 157 12.24 -7.34 12.03
N SER A 158 11.22 -8.03 11.51
CA SER A 158 11.40 -9.32 10.84
C SER A 158 10.36 -9.56 9.76
N ILE A 159 10.73 -10.42 8.80
CA ILE A 159 9.80 -11.08 7.88
C ILE A 159 9.99 -12.58 8.08
N GLY A 160 8.89 -13.29 8.25
CA GLY A 160 8.87 -14.74 8.41
C GLY A 160 8.18 -15.44 7.26
N VAL A 161 8.62 -16.67 7.00
CA VAL A 161 7.90 -17.64 6.17
C VAL A 161 7.26 -18.67 7.10
N VAL A 162 5.97 -18.91 6.93
CA VAL A 162 5.20 -19.89 7.68
C VAL A 162 5.23 -21.21 6.90
N THR A 163 5.72 -22.26 7.53
CA THR A 163 5.74 -23.63 6.97
C THR A 163 5.07 -24.60 7.95
N PRO A 164 4.76 -25.84 7.53
CA PRO A 164 4.22 -26.86 8.43
C PRO A 164 5.12 -27.16 9.64
N GLU A 165 6.44 -26.96 9.50
CA GLU A 165 7.44 -27.16 10.56
C GLU A 165 7.53 -25.99 11.54
N GLY A 166 6.87 -24.86 11.23
CA GLY A 166 6.86 -23.64 12.05
C GLY A 166 7.19 -22.38 11.25
N MET A 167 7.35 -21.27 11.96
CA MET A 167 7.70 -19.99 11.36
C MET A 167 9.22 -19.81 11.35
N LYS A 168 9.79 -19.53 10.18
CA LYS A 168 11.20 -19.16 10.03
C LYS A 168 11.31 -17.67 9.74
N GLU A 169 11.84 -16.91 10.70
CA GLU A 169 12.02 -15.47 10.57
C GLU A 169 13.43 -15.08 10.12
N ILE A 170 13.49 -13.97 9.37
CA ILE A 170 14.71 -13.28 8.98
C ILE A 170 14.61 -11.85 9.50
N LYS A 171 15.67 -11.38 10.14
CA LYS A 171 15.77 -10.00 10.62
C LYS A 171 15.85 -9.04 9.44
N VAL A 172 14.97 -8.06 9.45
CA VAL A 172 14.92 -7.03 8.43
C VAL A 172 14.45 -5.71 9.03
N HIS A 173 15.14 -4.64 8.69
CA HIS A 173 14.80 -3.30 9.13
C HIS A 173 14.47 -2.43 7.94
N GLN A 174 13.31 -1.79 7.96
CA GLN A 174 12.96 -0.75 7.00
C GLN A 174 12.96 0.60 7.71
N THR A 175 13.57 1.60 7.08
CA THR A 175 13.64 2.98 7.57
C THR A 175 13.40 3.97 6.43
N PHE A 176 12.68 5.06 6.71
CA PHE A 176 12.70 6.23 5.84
C PHE A 176 13.82 7.17 6.26
N LEU A 177 14.64 7.56 5.28
CA LEU A 177 15.75 8.47 5.44
C LEU A 177 15.66 9.56 4.36
N TRP A 178 16.49 10.59 4.47
CA TRP A 178 16.67 11.57 3.39
C TRP A 178 18.12 12.04 3.32
N TYR A 179 18.60 12.34 2.12
CA TYR A 179 19.85 13.05 1.91
C TYR A 179 19.58 14.54 1.74
N ALA A 180 20.41 15.39 2.34
CA ALA A 180 20.40 16.82 2.07
C ALA A 180 20.96 17.05 0.66
N GLY A 181 20.25 17.78 -0.20
CA GLY A 181 20.75 18.16 -1.52
C GLY A 181 21.89 19.18 -1.40
N MET A 182 22.98 18.97 -2.13
CA MET A 182 24.07 19.94 -2.18
C MET A 182 23.62 21.23 -2.86
N SER A 183 23.82 22.36 -2.18
CA SER A 183 23.63 23.69 -2.77
C SER A 183 24.80 24.06 -3.67
N GLY A 184 24.52 24.75 -4.77
CA GLY A 184 25.55 25.13 -5.74
C GLY A 184 25.03 26.12 -6.78
N ASP A 185 25.95 26.86 -7.40
CA ASP A 185 25.65 27.83 -8.46
C ASP A 185 25.81 27.25 -9.88
N ASN A 186 26.27 26.00 -9.98
CA ASN A 186 26.56 25.30 -11.24
C ASN A 186 27.58 26.00 -12.16
N SER A 187 28.35 26.97 -11.67
CA SER A 187 29.35 27.69 -12.47
C SER A 187 30.55 26.82 -12.86
N GLN A 188 30.88 25.84 -12.02
CA GLN A 188 31.97 24.87 -12.22
C GLN A 188 31.59 23.52 -11.60
N GLU A 189 32.35 22.46 -11.91
CA GLU A 189 32.04 21.10 -11.51
C GLU A 189 31.96 20.92 -9.99
N GLU A 190 32.87 21.55 -9.22
CA GLU A 190 32.90 21.46 -7.76
C GLU A 190 31.70 22.17 -7.11
N LYS A 191 31.05 23.07 -7.84
CA LYS A 191 29.88 23.86 -7.41
C LYS A 191 28.56 23.37 -8.00
N ARG A 192 28.51 22.16 -8.55
CA ARG A 192 27.27 21.55 -9.05
C ARG A 192 26.24 21.38 -7.92
N ALA A 193 25.03 21.89 -8.10
CA ALA A 193 23.92 21.62 -7.19
C ALA A 193 23.33 20.22 -7.44
N SER A 194 22.67 19.65 -6.43
CA SER A 194 21.72 18.56 -6.67
C SER A 194 20.48 19.11 -7.39
N GLY A 195 19.83 18.29 -8.21
CA GLY A 195 18.66 18.72 -8.97
C GLY A 195 18.01 17.60 -9.78
N ALA A 196 17.21 17.97 -10.79
CA ALA A 196 16.41 17.02 -11.57
C ALA A 196 17.22 15.88 -12.24
N TYR A 197 18.50 16.10 -12.51
CA TYR A 197 19.37 15.15 -13.21
C TYR A 197 20.51 14.61 -12.36
N ILE A 198 21.03 15.43 -11.44
CA ILE A 198 22.24 15.11 -10.68
C ILE A 198 21.82 14.86 -9.24
N PHE A 199 22.08 13.65 -8.75
CA PHE A 199 22.08 13.36 -7.32
C PHE A 199 23.45 13.73 -6.74
N ARG A 200 23.52 14.84 -6.01
CA ARG A 200 24.71 15.25 -5.25
C ARG A 200 24.31 15.50 -3.79
N PRO A 201 24.42 14.50 -2.91
CA PRO A 201 24.13 14.72 -1.50
C PRO A 201 25.20 15.63 -0.85
N ASN A 202 24.78 16.47 0.08
CA ASN A 202 25.65 17.27 0.93
C ASN A 202 26.22 16.39 2.05
N GLY A 203 27.24 15.61 1.70
CA GLY A 203 27.85 14.60 2.57
C GLY A 203 27.40 13.18 2.21
N THR A 204 27.80 12.23 3.04
CA THR A 204 27.60 10.79 2.78
C THR A 204 26.51 10.16 3.64
N PHE A 205 26.05 10.84 4.69
CA PHE A 205 25.07 10.31 5.63
C PHE A 205 23.65 10.72 5.26
N ALA A 206 22.73 9.77 5.33
CA ALA A 206 21.30 10.05 5.26
C ALA A 206 20.76 10.30 6.67
N HIS A 207 19.82 11.22 6.80
CA HIS A 207 19.16 11.55 8.05
C HIS A 207 17.85 10.77 8.20
N PRO A 208 17.52 10.22 9.38
CA PRO A 208 16.23 9.57 9.59
C PRO A 208 15.09 10.57 9.47
N VAL A 209 14.00 10.14 8.82
CA VAL A 209 12.71 10.85 8.89
C VAL A 209 12.16 10.75 10.30
N SER A 210 12.23 9.55 10.89
CA SER A 210 11.94 9.28 12.29
C SER A 210 12.60 7.95 12.71
N THR A 211 12.81 7.78 14.01
CA THR A 211 13.29 6.52 14.63
C THR A 211 12.16 5.69 15.24
N PHE A 212 10.94 6.22 15.24
CA PHE A 212 9.72 5.55 15.69
C PHE A 212 8.52 5.98 14.84
N THR A 213 7.42 5.26 14.96
CA THR A 213 6.19 5.51 14.20
C THR A 213 4.98 5.47 15.12
N ASN A 214 3.98 6.31 14.86
CA ASN A 214 2.65 6.07 15.41
C ASN A 214 1.99 4.98 14.57
N THR A 215 1.77 3.82 15.18
CA THR A 215 1.39 2.60 14.48
C THR A 215 0.08 2.04 14.99
N SER A 216 -0.79 1.69 14.05
CA SER A 216 -2.02 0.94 14.31
C SER A 216 -2.10 -0.27 13.40
N VAL A 217 -2.56 -1.40 13.95
CA VAL A 217 -2.81 -2.62 13.21
C VAL A 217 -4.30 -2.73 12.91
N ILE A 218 -4.63 -2.81 11.64
CA ILE A 218 -5.99 -2.92 11.10
C ILE A 218 -6.18 -4.37 10.68
N GLN A 219 -6.84 -5.16 11.53
CA GLN A 219 -6.98 -6.59 11.34
C GLN A 219 -8.36 -6.95 10.78
N GLY A 220 -8.39 -7.79 9.75
CA GLY A 220 -9.61 -8.43 9.26
C GLY A 220 -9.29 -9.72 8.52
N SER A 221 -10.33 -10.33 7.96
CA SER A 221 -10.27 -11.69 7.41
C SER A 221 -9.56 -11.82 6.07
N LEU A 222 -9.61 -10.77 5.22
CA LEU A 222 -9.01 -10.78 3.88
C LEU A 222 -7.65 -10.08 3.83
N VAL A 223 -7.46 -9.07 4.68
CA VAL A 223 -6.21 -8.32 4.77
C VAL A 223 -6.00 -7.83 6.20
N THR A 224 -4.75 -7.92 6.66
CA THR A 224 -4.27 -7.15 7.81
C THR A 224 -3.33 -6.06 7.34
N GLU A 225 -3.54 -4.83 7.81
CA GLU A 225 -2.71 -3.68 7.49
C GLU A 225 -2.00 -3.13 8.73
N ILE A 226 -0.79 -2.63 8.54
CA ILE A 226 -0.06 -1.84 9.52
C ILE A 226 -0.03 -0.42 8.98
N HIS A 227 -0.71 0.51 9.65
CA HIS A 227 -0.66 1.92 9.31
C HIS A 227 0.40 2.59 10.18
N GLN A 228 1.44 3.13 9.55
CA GLN A 228 2.57 3.78 10.22
C GLN A 228 2.62 5.24 9.81
N VAL A 229 2.52 6.15 10.77
CA VAL A 229 2.82 7.58 10.57
C VAL A 229 4.23 7.85 11.08
N TRP A 230 5.13 8.18 10.16
CA TRP A 230 6.55 8.43 10.44
C TRP A 230 6.81 9.89 10.78
N SER A 231 6.16 10.78 10.06
CA SER A 231 6.20 12.23 10.28
C SER A 231 4.93 12.86 9.70
N PRO A 232 4.68 14.17 9.90
CA PRO A 232 3.55 14.84 9.26
C PRO A 232 3.53 14.76 7.72
N TRP A 233 4.64 14.38 7.08
CA TRP A 233 4.82 14.34 5.63
C TRP A 233 5.26 12.95 5.12
N VAL A 234 5.36 11.94 5.98
CA VAL A 234 5.66 10.55 5.59
C VAL A 234 4.77 9.58 6.35
N SER A 235 4.06 8.74 5.61
CA SER A 235 3.32 7.59 6.15
C SER A 235 3.48 6.37 5.26
N GLN A 236 3.26 5.19 5.83
CA GLN A 236 3.34 3.92 5.14
C GLN A 236 2.21 2.99 5.60
N VAL A 237 1.65 2.23 4.66
CA VAL A 237 0.75 1.12 4.93
C VAL A 237 1.43 -0.16 4.47
N THR A 238 1.67 -1.08 5.40
CA THR A 238 2.15 -2.43 5.10
C THR A 238 0.97 -3.41 5.11
N ARG A 239 0.74 -4.14 4.03
CA ARG A 239 -0.45 -5.02 3.86
C ARG A 239 -0.04 -6.47 3.69
N LEU A 240 -0.69 -7.34 4.47
CA LEU A 240 -0.64 -8.79 4.35
C LEU A 240 -2.04 -9.27 3.99
N TYR A 241 -2.22 -9.62 2.72
CA TYR A 241 -3.45 -10.25 2.24
C TYR A 241 -3.44 -11.75 2.51
N THR A 242 -4.60 -12.34 2.78
CA THR A 242 -4.74 -13.80 2.89
C THR A 242 -4.23 -14.51 1.63
N GLY A 243 -3.54 -15.63 1.82
CA GLY A 243 -3.00 -16.50 0.78
C GLY A 243 -1.83 -15.93 -0.02
N GLN A 244 -1.45 -14.66 0.16
CA GLN A 244 -0.39 -14.04 -0.65
C GLN A 244 1.01 -14.38 -0.12
N LEU A 245 1.96 -14.48 -1.06
CA LEU A 245 3.38 -14.76 -0.83
C LEU A 245 4.26 -13.51 -0.90
N HIS A 246 3.65 -12.32 -0.81
CA HIS A 246 4.36 -11.05 -0.77
C HIS A 246 3.71 -10.11 0.23
N VAL A 247 4.52 -9.20 0.75
CA VAL A 247 4.07 -8.06 1.57
C VAL A 247 3.99 -6.84 0.65
N GLN A 248 2.90 -6.08 0.74
CA GLN A 248 2.79 -4.79 0.01
C GLN A 248 3.13 -3.65 0.96
N MET A 249 4.07 -2.79 0.57
CA MET A 249 4.40 -1.55 1.29
C MET A 249 4.02 -0.37 0.42
N GLU A 250 2.98 0.36 0.81
CA GLU A 250 2.53 1.57 0.14
C GLU A 250 2.92 2.78 0.97
N TRP A 251 3.56 3.76 0.36
CA TRP A 251 4.04 4.96 1.03
C TRP A 251 3.33 6.20 0.51
N LEU A 252 3.16 7.18 1.39
CA LEU A 252 2.68 8.52 1.05
C LEU A 252 3.70 9.52 1.61
N VAL A 253 4.40 10.20 0.70
CA VAL A 253 5.48 11.15 1.00
C VAL A 253 5.12 12.49 0.41
N GLY A 254 5.04 13.51 1.27
CA GLY A 254 4.84 14.89 0.88
C GLY A 254 3.78 15.62 1.72
N PRO A 255 3.74 16.97 1.62
CA PRO A 255 4.74 17.81 0.97
C PRO A 255 6.09 17.74 1.72
N ILE A 256 7.19 17.62 0.98
CA ILE A 256 8.53 17.52 1.58
C ILE A 256 8.89 18.91 2.15
N PRO A 257 9.19 19.04 3.45
CA PRO A 257 9.46 20.33 4.06
C PRO A 257 10.78 20.89 3.54
N ILE A 258 10.76 22.15 3.10
CA ILE A 258 11.91 22.88 2.53
C ILE A 258 12.05 24.29 3.09
N GLU A 259 11.26 24.63 4.10
CA GLU A 259 11.22 25.95 4.75
C GLU A 259 12.55 26.28 5.45
N ASP A 260 13.36 25.25 5.74
CA ASP A 260 14.73 25.35 6.23
C ASP A 260 15.77 25.68 5.14
N GLY A 261 15.34 25.82 3.89
CA GLY A 261 16.22 26.06 2.74
C GLY A 261 17.00 24.82 2.29
N VAL A 262 16.69 23.63 2.80
CA VAL A 262 17.40 22.38 2.49
C VAL A 262 16.51 21.46 1.66
N GLY A 263 16.90 21.22 0.40
CA GLY A 263 16.30 20.18 -0.43
C GLY A 263 16.53 18.80 0.17
N LYS A 264 15.50 17.94 0.16
CA LYS A 264 15.55 16.60 0.79
C LYS A 264 15.24 15.51 -0.23
N GLU A 265 16.14 14.55 -0.35
CA GLU A 265 16.01 13.41 -1.26
C GLU A 265 15.69 12.15 -0.44
N VAL A 266 14.41 11.78 -0.42
CA VAL A 266 13.83 10.76 0.47
C VAL A 266 14.12 9.37 -0.06
N VAL A 267 14.53 8.46 0.83
CA VAL A 267 14.79 7.05 0.50
C VAL A 267 14.11 6.13 1.51
N SER A 268 13.55 5.02 1.05
CA SER A 268 13.18 3.88 1.89
C SER A 268 14.30 2.86 1.85
N ARG A 269 14.96 2.62 2.98
CA ARG A 269 16.10 1.71 3.09
C ARG A 269 15.66 0.45 3.81
N VAL A 270 15.88 -0.69 3.16
CA VAL A 270 15.67 -2.03 3.73
C VAL A 270 17.05 -2.65 3.99
N VAL A 271 17.28 -3.10 5.21
CA VAL A 271 18.52 -3.75 5.65
C VAL A 271 18.21 -5.18 6.08
N TRP A 272 18.87 -6.14 5.44
CA TRP A 272 18.81 -7.56 5.78
C TRP A 272 20.09 -7.91 6.57
N GLU A 273 19.99 -8.03 7.89
CA GLU A 273 21.18 -8.16 8.76
C GLU A 273 21.99 -9.42 8.45
N ASP A 274 21.29 -10.53 8.19
CA ASP A 274 21.89 -11.86 8.04
C ASP A 274 22.15 -12.24 6.57
N THR A 275 22.14 -11.27 5.65
CA THR A 275 22.34 -11.50 4.21
C THR A 275 23.54 -10.70 3.66
N PRO A 276 24.77 -11.20 3.83
CA PRO A 276 25.96 -10.50 3.35
C PRO A 276 26.02 -10.54 1.82
N THR A 277 25.87 -9.37 1.19
CA THR A 277 25.92 -9.24 -0.28
C THR A 277 27.31 -8.93 -0.85
N ASN A 278 28.27 -8.58 0.02
CA ASN A 278 29.61 -8.14 -0.34
C ASN A 278 29.62 -7.03 -1.43
N GLY A 279 28.70 -6.07 -1.30
CA GLY A 279 28.55 -4.95 -2.25
C GLY A 279 27.90 -5.31 -3.59
N THR A 280 27.50 -6.57 -3.80
CA THR A 280 26.83 -7.03 -5.02
C THR A 280 25.31 -6.89 -4.89
N PHE A 281 24.65 -6.37 -5.91
CA PHE A 281 23.19 -6.29 -5.96
C PHE A 281 22.71 -6.39 -7.40
N TYR A 282 21.40 -6.45 -7.62
CA TYR A 282 20.81 -6.63 -8.93
C TYR A 282 19.72 -5.59 -9.18
N THR A 283 19.70 -5.05 -10.39
CA THR A 283 18.71 -4.07 -10.85
C THR A 283 18.24 -4.45 -12.23
N ASP A 284 16.96 -4.30 -12.51
CA ASP A 284 16.47 -4.51 -13.86
C ASP A 284 16.94 -3.42 -14.84
N SER A 285 16.88 -3.73 -16.14
CA SER A 285 16.91 -2.75 -17.22
C SER A 285 15.52 -2.67 -17.83
N ASN A 286 14.81 -1.59 -17.53
CA ASN A 286 13.48 -1.27 -18.08
C ASN A 286 12.42 -2.38 -17.86
N GLY A 287 12.47 -3.06 -16.72
CA GLY A 287 11.57 -4.15 -16.36
C GLY A 287 11.83 -5.47 -17.10
N ARG A 288 13.02 -5.63 -17.70
CA ARG A 288 13.38 -6.83 -18.48
C ARG A 288 14.53 -7.61 -17.84
N GLU A 289 15.75 -7.39 -18.32
CA GLU A 289 16.93 -8.15 -17.89
C GLU A 289 17.39 -7.70 -16.50
N ILE A 290 17.77 -8.65 -15.66
CA ILE A 290 18.34 -8.38 -14.34
C ILE A 290 19.87 -8.29 -14.45
N LEU A 291 20.41 -7.09 -14.20
CA LEU A 291 21.83 -6.80 -14.31
C LEU A 291 22.50 -6.84 -12.94
N LYS A 292 23.63 -7.54 -12.88
CA LYS A 292 24.52 -7.52 -11.70
C LYS A 292 25.19 -6.16 -11.57
N ARG A 293 25.17 -5.61 -10.36
CA ARG A 293 25.85 -4.38 -9.96
C ARG A 293 26.79 -4.69 -8.81
N VAL A 294 27.93 -4.01 -8.79
CA VAL A 294 28.89 -4.06 -7.68
C VAL A 294 29.18 -2.62 -7.27
N ARG A 295 29.01 -2.32 -5.99
CA ARG A 295 29.27 -1.00 -5.42
C ARG A 295 30.71 -0.57 -5.75
N ASP A 296 30.87 0.68 -6.20
CA ASP A 296 32.15 1.30 -6.56
C ASP A 296 32.98 0.57 -7.64
N PHE A 297 32.32 -0.21 -8.51
CA PHE A 297 32.97 -0.95 -9.59
C PHE A 297 32.42 -0.58 -10.97
N ARG A 298 33.28 -0.63 -12.00
CA ARG A 298 32.92 -0.49 -13.42
C ARG A 298 33.65 -1.59 -14.20
N SER A 299 32.92 -2.32 -15.04
CA SER A 299 33.52 -3.27 -15.99
C SER A 299 34.26 -2.49 -17.07
N THR A 300 35.50 -2.91 -17.36
CA THR A 300 36.29 -2.45 -18.52
C THR A 300 35.89 -3.21 -19.78
#